data_AF-A0A2N2V602-F1
#
_entry.id   AF-A0A2N2V602-F1
#
_cell.length_a   1.000
_cell.length_b   1.000
_cell.length_c   1.000
_cell.angle_alpha   90.00
_cell.angle_beta   90.00
_cell.angle_gamma   90.00
#
_symmetry.space_group_name_H-M   'P 1'
#
loop_
_entity.id
_entity.type
_entity.pdbx_description
1 polymer ?
#
loop_
_entity_poly.entity_id
_entity_poly.type
_entity_poly.pdbx_seq_one_letter_code
_entity_poly.pdbx_strand_id
1 'polypeptide(L)'
;ALSFYNHHYGHYCYLPLLVFEAHSGALVTAVLRPGKRPTGAENAMIMKRVFGLLRRHWPNTHILLRGDGHFANPELMALIQADEHADFLFGLAGNPVLARQAEALMKNARGHLALHQSLAARGLGPAVAAVRHFGEFEYAAGSWPQAFRVVVKAEVLAGSDVVPAKDNQRYVVTTLRSPSPRGLYQQDYCARGQAENLIKQVKVDLKSDRTSASSFLANFARLLFTAGAYVLHQQLRHLGLQGTPLATAQPRTVMLSLFKIATRVKQYKDRVLLHLPSACPVKGLLAQLCQRLYSAHQRRPMTASP
;
A
#
# COMPACT_ATOMS: atom_id res chain seq x y z
N ALA A 1 15.77 22.32 10.79
CA ALA A 1 14.53 21.87 10.12
C ALA A 1 14.79 20.53 9.43
N LEU A 2 13.85 19.56 9.48
CA LEU A 2 13.98 18.25 8.79
C LEU A 2 13.11 18.15 7.53
N SER A 3 12.38 19.22 7.20
CA SER A 3 11.77 19.41 5.90
C SER A 3 12.86 19.86 4.93
N PHE A 4 13.20 19.01 3.97
CA PHE A 4 14.23 19.29 2.99
C PHE A 4 13.59 19.52 1.62
N TYR A 5 14.21 20.34 0.79
CA TYR A 5 13.81 20.47 -0.61
C TYR A 5 14.08 19.14 -1.32
N ASN A 6 13.04 18.58 -1.91
CA ASN A 6 13.13 17.32 -2.64
C ASN A 6 12.93 17.58 -4.12
N HIS A 7 13.99 17.41 -4.93
CA HIS A 7 13.96 17.72 -6.36
C HIS A 7 12.92 16.90 -7.13
N HIS A 8 12.67 15.65 -6.73
CA HIS A 8 11.65 14.82 -7.36
C HIS A 8 10.23 15.38 -7.16
N TYR A 9 9.97 16.00 -6.01
CA TYR A 9 8.67 16.59 -5.68
C TYR A 9 8.59 18.09 -5.95
N GLY A 10 9.71 18.78 -6.20
CA GLY A 10 9.78 20.21 -6.49
C GLY A 10 9.46 21.13 -5.31
N HIS A 11 9.44 20.63 -4.07
CA HIS A 11 9.10 21.42 -2.88
C HIS A 11 9.77 20.88 -1.61
N TYR A 12 9.69 21.66 -0.52
CA TYR A 12 10.11 21.23 0.82
C TYR A 12 9.08 20.27 1.41
N CYS A 13 9.49 19.05 1.73
CA CYS A 13 8.56 18.03 2.20
C CYS A 13 9.13 17.16 3.33
N TYR A 14 8.27 16.32 3.87
CA TYR A 14 8.62 15.13 4.64
C TYR A 14 8.23 13.89 3.82
N LEU A 15 8.86 12.75 4.09
CA LEU A 15 8.58 11.49 3.39
C LEU A 15 8.03 10.44 4.36
N PRO A 16 6.78 10.53 4.83
CA PRO A 16 6.23 9.57 5.77
C PRO A 16 6.30 8.14 5.20
N LEU A 17 6.63 7.18 6.06
CA LEU A 17 6.53 5.75 5.81
C LEU A 17 5.28 5.24 6.51
N LEU A 18 4.39 4.62 5.74
CA LEU A 18 3.22 3.92 6.24
C LEU A 18 3.33 2.45 5.83
N VAL A 19 3.15 1.54 6.78
CA VAL A 19 3.14 0.09 6.54
C VAL A 19 1.77 -0.43 6.95
N PHE A 20 1.17 -1.24 6.07
CA PHE A 20 -0.14 -1.82 6.28
C PHE A 20 -0.07 -3.34 6.14
N GLU A 21 -0.92 -4.03 6.89
CA GLU A 21 -1.20 -5.44 6.63
C GLU A 21 -1.99 -5.57 5.32
N ALA A 22 -1.54 -6.51 4.51
CA ALA A 22 -1.92 -6.70 3.13
C ALA A 22 -3.43 -6.86 2.88
N HIS A 23 -4.11 -7.64 3.71
CA HIS A 23 -5.47 -8.11 3.45
C HIS A 23 -6.52 -7.25 4.14
N SER A 24 -6.34 -6.98 5.42
CA SER A 24 -7.23 -6.18 6.26
C SER A 24 -7.05 -4.67 6.05
N GLY A 25 -5.90 -4.25 5.54
CA GLY A 25 -5.51 -2.84 5.49
C GLY A 25 -5.18 -2.26 6.87
N ALA A 26 -4.96 -3.11 7.89
CA ALA A 26 -4.60 -2.65 9.22
C ALA A 26 -3.27 -1.88 9.20
N LEU A 27 -3.26 -0.70 9.83
CA LEU A 27 -2.04 0.09 9.92
C LEU A 27 -1.07 -0.59 10.91
N VAL A 28 0.09 -1.00 10.42
CA VAL A 28 1.15 -1.66 11.20
C VAL A 28 2.11 -0.63 11.78
N THR A 29 2.55 0.34 10.98
CA THR A 29 3.41 1.42 11.47
C THR A 29 3.26 2.70 10.66
N ALA A 30 3.53 3.82 11.32
CA ALA A 30 3.59 5.15 10.72
C ALA A 30 4.82 5.89 11.28
N VAL A 31 5.74 6.29 10.39
CA VAL A 31 6.97 6.98 10.76
C VAL A 31 7.14 8.22 9.88
N LEU A 32 7.28 9.39 10.50
CA LEU A 32 7.65 10.60 9.74
C LEU A 32 9.15 10.54 9.45
N ARG A 33 9.54 10.68 8.18
CA ARG A 33 10.95 10.77 7.79
C ARG A 33 11.27 12.16 7.26
N PRO A 34 12.53 12.60 7.34
CA PRO A 34 12.96 13.85 6.71
C PRO A 34 12.70 13.86 5.20
N GLY A 35 12.67 15.05 4.59
CA GLY A 35 12.39 15.26 3.15
C GLY A 35 13.43 14.70 2.16
N LYS A 36 14.44 13.97 2.64
CA LYS A 36 15.52 13.40 1.82
C LYS A 36 15.20 11.95 1.44
N ARG A 37 15.81 11.46 0.38
CA ARG A 37 15.70 10.04 0.01
C ARG A 37 16.12 9.16 1.20
N PRO A 38 15.28 8.21 1.65
CA PRO A 38 15.62 7.32 2.75
C PRO A 38 16.76 6.39 2.34
N THR A 39 17.70 6.15 3.26
CA THR A 39 18.76 5.16 3.03
C THR A 39 18.25 3.74 3.25
N GLY A 40 18.98 2.75 2.74
CA GLY A 40 18.66 1.34 3.01
C GLY A 40 18.74 1.02 4.50
N ALA A 41 19.79 1.49 5.18
CA ALA A 41 19.92 1.40 6.63
C ALA A 41 18.75 2.02 7.42
N GLU A 42 18.25 3.19 7.00
CA GLU A 42 17.07 3.82 7.64
C GLU A 42 15.82 2.93 7.48
N ASN A 43 15.57 2.37 6.28
CA ASN A 43 14.46 1.45 6.04
C ASN A 43 14.62 0.15 6.85
N ALA A 44 15.80 -0.45 6.84
CA ALA A 44 16.12 -1.66 7.59
C ALA A 44 15.93 -1.46 9.10
N MET A 45 16.38 -0.34 9.66
CA MET A 45 16.22 -0.04 11.09
C MET A 45 14.75 0.02 11.51
N ILE A 46 13.90 0.70 10.72
CA ILE A 46 12.47 0.77 10.99
C ILE A 46 11.84 -0.62 10.90
N MET A 47 12.13 -1.35 9.83
CA MET A 47 11.57 -2.69 9.63
C MET A 47 12.06 -3.69 10.67
N LYS A 48 13.31 -3.60 11.15
CA LYS A 48 13.83 -4.45 12.23
C LYS A 48 13.00 -4.31 13.50
N ARG A 49 12.61 -3.08 13.84
CA ARG A 49 11.70 -2.82 14.97
C ARG A 49 10.32 -3.42 14.73
N VAL A 50 9.77 -3.25 13.53
CA VAL A 50 8.45 -3.80 13.15
C VAL A 50 8.46 -5.33 13.24
N PHE A 51 9.43 -5.99 12.59
CA PHE A 51 9.60 -7.44 12.62
C PHE A 51 9.77 -7.95 14.06
N GLY A 52 10.62 -7.30 14.86
CA GLY A 52 10.81 -7.69 16.26
C GLY A 52 9.53 -7.60 17.11
N LEU A 53 8.64 -6.63 16.84
CA LEU A 53 7.34 -6.56 17.51
C LEU A 53 6.35 -7.59 16.99
N LEU A 54 6.31 -7.82 15.67
CA LEU A 54 5.46 -8.84 15.07
C LEU A 54 5.84 -10.24 15.57
N ARG A 55 7.14 -10.57 15.59
CA ARG A 55 7.65 -11.87 16.04
C ARG A 55 7.37 -12.19 17.50
N ARG A 56 7.21 -11.18 18.37
CA ARG A 56 6.80 -11.40 19.78
C ARG A 56 5.39 -11.97 19.91
N HIS A 57 4.51 -11.65 18.95
CA HIS A 57 3.12 -12.11 18.95
C HIS A 57 2.87 -13.21 17.93
N TRP A 58 3.68 -13.27 16.88
CA TRP A 58 3.58 -14.20 15.76
C TRP A 58 4.97 -14.75 15.38
N PRO A 59 5.56 -15.64 16.20
CA PRO A 59 6.93 -16.12 16.01
C PRO A 59 7.14 -16.81 14.65
N ASN A 60 6.20 -17.68 14.27
CA ASN A 60 6.35 -18.58 13.11
C ASN A 60 5.47 -18.16 11.92
N THR A 61 4.75 -17.04 12.01
CA THR A 61 3.87 -16.60 10.92
C THR A 61 4.71 -16.10 9.76
N HIS A 62 4.48 -16.61 8.55
CA HIS A 62 5.22 -16.13 7.39
C HIS A 62 4.93 -14.64 7.11
N ILE A 63 5.98 -13.82 6.92
CA ILE A 63 5.87 -12.39 6.64
C ILE A 63 6.43 -12.11 5.24
N LEU A 64 5.55 -11.73 4.32
CA LEU A 64 5.95 -11.22 3.00
C LEU A 64 5.95 -9.68 2.99
N LEU A 65 7.13 -9.06 2.92
CA LEU A 65 7.24 -7.61 2.78
C LEU A 65 7.15 -7.19 1.30
N ARG A 66 6.14 -6.35 0.99
CA ARG A 66 5.91 -5.83 -0.37
C ARG A 66 6.18 -4.35 -0.43
N GLY A 67 6.88 -3.90 -1.47
CA GLY A 67 7.33 -2.51 -1.59
C GLY A 67 7.60 -2.09 -3.03
N ASP A 68 7.74 -0.78 -3.25
CA ASP A 68 8.20 -0.25 -4.53
C ASP A 68 9.73 -0.40 -4.68
N GLY A 69 10.29 0.18 -5.75
CA GLY A 69 11.73 0.13 -6.03
C GLY A 69 12.64 0.80 -5.00
N HIS A 70 12.12 1.66 -4.13
CA HIS A 70 12.94 2.30 -3.09
C HIS A 70 13.28 1.33 -1.95
N PHE A 71 12.57 0.20 -1.85
CA PHE A 71 12.79 -0.81 -0.82
C PHE A 71 13.74 -1.93 -1.25
N ALA A 72 14.10 -2.03 -2.54
CA ALA A 72 15.10 -2.96 -3.06
C ALA A 72 16.54 -2.51 -2.73
N ASN A 73 16.81 -2.29 -1.43
CA ASN A 73 18.12 -1.92 -0.91
C ASN A 73 18.77 -3.11 -0.16
N PRO A 74 20.12 -3.24 -0.23
CA PRO A 74 20.83 -4.39 0.34
C PRO A 74 20.53 -4.62 1.83
N GLU A 75 20.46 -3.55 2.62
CA GLU A 75 20.31 -3.63 4.07
C GLU A 75 18.94 -4.18 4.48
N LEU A 76 17.86 -3.73 3.83
CA LEU A 76 16.52 -4.27 4.09
C LEU A 76 16.37 -5.70 3.57
N MET A 77 16.93 -5.99 2.39
CA MET A 77 16.89 -7.33 1.83
C MET A 77 17.64 -8.32 2.74
N ALA A 78 18.84 -7.96 3.22
CA ALA A 78 19.62 -8.77 4.14
C ALA A 78 18.90 -8.99 5.48
N LEU A 79 18.25 -7.94 6.02
CA LEU A 79 17.43 -8.07 7.23
C LEU A 79 16.33 -9.13 7.07
N ILE A 80 15.65 -9.15 5.91
CA ILE A 80 14.56 -10.08 5.65
C ILE A 80 15.10 -11.50 5.43
N GLN A 81 16.21 -11.64 4.72
CA GLN A 81 16.86 -12.94 4.52
C GLN A 81 17.37 -13.60 5.81
N ALA A 82 17.64 -12.81 6.84
CA ALA A 82 18.05 -13.33 8.15
C ALA A 82 16.89 -13.97 8.94
N ASP A 83 15.64 -13.82 8.49
CA ASP A 83 14.45 -14.41 9.09
C ASP A 83 13.92 -15.54 8.18
N GLU A 84 13.98 -16.78 8.67
CA GLU A 84 13.58 -17.99 7.92
C GLU A 84 12.08 -18.03 7.56
N HIS A 85 11.27 -17.22 8.23
CA HIS A 85 9.84 -17.08 7.99
C HIS A 85 9.50 -15.75 7.33
N ALA A 86 10.43 -15.17 6.57
CA ALA A 86 10.21 -13.93 5.86
C ALA A 86 10.70 -13.96 4.42
N ASP A 87 9.94 -13.28 3.57
CA ASP A 87 10.27 -13.07 2.17
C ASP A 87 10.06 -11.60 1.80
N PHE A 88 10.67 -11.19 0.68
CA PHE A 88 10.39 -9.88 0.10
C PHE A 88 9.94 -9.96 -1.35
N LEU A 89 9.20 -8.92 -1.75
CA LEU A 89 8.73 -8.71 -3.11
C LEU A 89 8.75 -7.21 -3.41
N PHE A 90 9.80 -6.75 -4.06
CA PHE A 90 10.04 -5.34 -4.32
C PHE A 90 10.03 -5.02 -5.80
N GLY A 91 9.49 -3.86 -6.16
CA GLY A 91 9.72 -3.30 -7.49
C GLY A 91 11.22 -3.14 -7.73
N LEU A 92 11.63 -3.17 -8.99
CA LEU A 92 13.01 -2.89 -9.37
C LEU A 92 13.02 -1.89 -10.51
N ALA A 93 13.81 -0.83 -10.36
CA ALA A 93 14.01 0.14 -11.42
C ALA A 93 14.77 -0.51 -12.58
N GLY A 94 14.30 -0.28 -13.80
CA GLY A 94 14.97 -0.78 -15.01
C GLY A 94 16.37 -0.18 -15.16
N ASN A 95 17.30 -0.98 -15.68
CA ASN A 95 18.65 -0.56 -16.03
C ASN A 95 19.10 -1.30 -17.30
N PRO A 96 20.22 -0.91 -17.94
CA PRO A 96 20.67 -1.52 -19.20
C PRO A 96 20.91 -3.03 -19.13
N VAL A 97 21.32 -3.57 -17.97
CA VAL A 97 21.54 -5.00 -17.78
C VAL A 97 20.21 -5.75 -17.74
N LEU A 98 19.24 -5.26 -16.95
CA LEU A 98 17.89 -5.81 -16.89
C LEU A 98 17.17 -5.73 -18.25
N ALA A 99 17.37 -4.63 -18.97
CA ALA A 99 16.83 -4.46 -20.32
C ALA A 99 17.39 -5.51 -21.27
N ARG A 100 18.71 -5.75 -21.24
CA ARG A 100 19.37 -6.78 -22.04
C ARG A 100 18.87 -8.18 -21.71
N GLN A 101 18.69 -8.51 -20.43
CA GLN A 101 18.14 -9.79 -20.00
C GLN A 101 16.68 -9.97 -20.43
N ALA A 102 15.89 -8.90 -20.47
CA ALA A 102 14.49 -8.93 -20.91
C ALA A 102 14.29 -8.88 -22.43
N GLU A 103 15.31 -8.53 -23.21
CA GLU A 103 15.14 -8.16 -24.63
C GLU A 103 14.58 -9.30 -25.49
N ALA A 104 14.99 -10.55 -25.22
CA ALA A 104 14.44 -11.70 -25.93
C ALA A 104 12.91 -11.82 -25.72
N LEU A 105 12.45 -11.61 -24.48
CA LEU A 105 11.02 -11.65 -24.13
C LEU A 105 10.27 -10.43 -24.71
N MET A 106 10.90 -9.26 -24.71
CA MET A 106 10.35 -8.05 -25.33
C MET A 106 10.22 -8.20 -26.85
N LYS A 107 11.20 -8.79 -27.53
CA LYS A 107 11.11 -9.09 -28.96
C LYS A 107 9.92 -9.99 -29.27
N ASN A 108 9.67 -11.00 -28.43
CA ASN A 108 8.48 -11.85 -28.57
C ASN A 108 7.18 -11.06 -28.36
N ALA A 109 7.14 -10.15 -27.38
CA ALA A 109 5.98 -9.29 -27.14
C ALA A 109 5.71 -8.34 -28.32
N ARG A 110 6.76 -7.73 -28.89
CA ARG A 110 6.66 -6.86 -30.08
C ARG A 110 6.19 -7.65 -31.31
N GLY A 111 6.74 -8.84 -31.53
CA GLY A 111 6.33 -9.71 -32.65
C GLY A 111 4.87 -10.15 -32.55
N HIS A 112 4.41 -10.52 -31.35
CA HIS A 112 3.01 -10.88 -31.12
C HIS A 112 2.08 -9.68 -31.33
N LEU A 113 2.49 -8.47 -30.91
CA LEU A 113 1.70 -7.27 -31.16
C LEU A 113 1.55 -6.99 -32.66
N ALA A 114 2.65 -7.07 -33.41
CA ALA A 114 2.64 -6.90 -34.86
C ALA A 114 1.73 -7.95 -35.55
N LEU A 115 1.76 -9.19 -35.08
CA LEU A 115 0.85 -10.24 -35.56
C LEU A 115 -0.61 -9.90 -35.29
N HIS A 116 -0.96 -9.48 -34.07
CA HIS A 116 -2.32 -9.06 -33.74
C HIS A 116 -2.80 -7.87 -34.58
N GLN A 117 -1.93 -6.88 -34.81
CA GLN A 117 -2.23 -5.73 -35.65
C GLN A 117 -2.48 -6.15 -37.11
N SER A 118 -1.65 -7.04 -37.65
CA SER A 118 -1.82 -7.58 -39.01
C SER A 118 -3.12 -8.37 -39.16
N LEU A 119 -3.48 -9.19 -38.18
CA LEU A 119 -4.74 -9.94 -38.19
C LEU A 119 -5.95 -9.00 -38.09
N ALA A 120 -5.90 -7.99 -37.23
CA ALA A 120 -6.96 -7.00 -37.09
C ALA A 120 -7.17 -6.19 -38.38
N ALA A 121 -6.11 -5.76 -39.05
CA ALA A 121 -6.18 -5.07 -40.34
C ALA A 121 -6.82 -5.92 -41.46
N ARG A 122 -6.73 -7.25 -41.35
CA ARG A 122 -7.34 -8.22 -42.27
C ARG A 122 -8.75 -8.66 -41.86
N GLY A 123 -9.30 -8.12 -40.77
CA GLY A 123 -10.58 -8.55 -40.21
C GLY A 123 -10.58 -9.96 -39.61
N LEU A 124 -9.39 -10.52 -39.34
CA LEU A 124 -9.19 -11.89 -38.85
C LEU A 124 -9.04 -11.97 -37.32
N GLY A 125 -9.28 -10.86 -36.60
CA GLY A 125 -9.21 -10.83 -35.14
C GLY A 125 -9.40 -9.42 -34.57
N PRO A 126 -9.55 -9.30 -33.24
CA PRO A 126 -9.69 -8.01 -32.59
C PRO A 126 -8.36 -7.25 -32.53
N ALA A 127 -8.43 -5.92 -32.60
CA ALA A 127 -7.32 -5.07 -32.23
C ALA A 127 -7.04 -5.22 -30.72
N VAL A 128 -5.77 -5.43 -30.36
CA VAL A 128 -5.35 -5.55 -28.96
C VAL A 128 -4.70 -4.25 -28.50
N ALA A 129 -5.05 -3.77 -27.30
CA ALA A 129 -4.46 -2.55 -26.74
C ALA A 129 -3.02 -2.77 -26.22
N ALA A 130 -2.67 -4.01 -25.88
CA ALA A 130 -1.34 -4.38 -25.41
C ALA A 130 -1.11 -5.89 -25.54
N VAL A 131 0.17 -6.28 -25.65
CA VAL A 131 0.62 -7.66 -25.47
C VAL A 131 1.46 -7.74 -24.20
N ARG A 132 1.28 -8.81 -23.42
CA ARG A 132 1.97 -9.04 -22.14
C ARG A 132 2.53 -10.45 -22.08
N HIS A 133 3.82 -10.54 -21.82
CA HIS A 133 4.53 -11.77 -21.47
C HIS A 133 5.20 -11.64 -20.11
N PHE A 134 5.44 -12.78 -19.47
CA PHE A 134 6.10 -12.84 -18.17
C PHE A 134 7.27 -13.80 -18.25
N GLY A 135 8.37 -13.44 -17.64
CA GLY A 135 9.57 -14.27 -17.55
C GLY A 135 10.36 -13.95 -16.30
N GLU A 136 11.50 -14.61 -16.16
CA GLU A 136 12.35 -14.46 -15.00
C GLU A 136 13.81 -14.77 -15.30
N PHE A 137 14.68 -14.29 -14.44
CA PHE A 137 16.11 -14.56 -14.47
C PHE A 137 16.73 -14.24 -13.10
N GLU A 138 17.93 -14.75 -12.85
CA GLU A 138 18.73 -14.32 -11.68
C GLU A 138 19.46 -13.01 -12.00
N TYR A 139 19.48 -12.10 -11.02
CA TYR A 139 20.16 -10.82 -11.14
C TYR A 139 20.74 -10.37 -9.79
N ALA A 140 21.96 -9.83 -9.83
CA ALA A 140 22.60 -9.16 -8.71
C ALA A 140 22.98 -7.73 -9.15
N ALA A 141 22.52 -6.72 -8.42
CA ALA A 141 23.14 -5.41 -8.51
C ALA A 141 24.54 -5.47 -7.88
N GLY A 142 25.47 -4.60 -8.30
CA GLY A 142 26.83 -4.60 -7.74
C GLY A 142 26.90 -4.33 -6.23
N SER A 143 25.85 -3.73 -5.65
CA SER A 143 25.72 -3.51 -4.21
C SER A 143 25.08 -4.67 -3.45
N TRP A 144 24.64 -5.72 -4.14
CA TRP A 144 23.97 -6.87 -3.53
C TRP A 144 24.98 -7.97 -3.21
N PRO A 145 24.86 -8.64 -2.05
CA PRO A 145 25.78 -9.71 -1.67
C PRO A 145 25.57 -10.99 -2.51
N GLN A 146 24.42 -11.12 -3.18
CA GLN A 146 24.07 -12.28 -3.99
C GLN A 146 23.04 -11.93 -5.08
N ALA A 147 22.83 -12.88 -6.00
CA ALA A 147 21.75 -12.81 -6.96
C ALA A 147 20.39 -13.16 -6.34
N PHE A 148 19.34 -12.55 -6.88
CA PHE A 148 17.97 -12.85 -6.55
C PHE A 148 17.16 -13.09 -7.81
N ARG A 149 16.04 -13.80 -7.64
CA ARG A 149 15.03 -13.96 -8.68
C ARG A 149 14.47 -12.60 -9.05
N VAL A 150 14.53 -12.25 -10.33
CA VAL A 150 13.85 -11.10 -10.90
C VAL A 150 12.79 -11.59 -11.87
N VAL A 151 11.54 -11.19 -11.61
CA VAL A 151 10.41 -11.40 -12.51
C VAL A 151 10.25 -10.17 -13.38
N VAL A 152 10.14 -10.39 -14.69
CA VAL A 152 9.90 -9.36 -15.69
C VAL A 152 8.48 -9.49 -16.25
N LYS A 153 7.76 -8.36 -16.27
CA LYS A 153 6.61 -8.17 -17.15
C LYS A 153 7.11 -7.48 -18.42
N ALA A 154 7.15 -8.22 -19.52
CA ALA A 154 7.38 -7.68 -20.86
C ALA A 154 6.03 -7.25 -21.44
N GLU A 155 5.77 -5.95 -21.50
CA GLU A 155 4.53 -5.40 -22.06
C GLU A 155 4.85 -4.43 -23.19
N VAL A 156 4.13 -4.55 -24.30
CA VAL A 156 4.17 -3.58 -25.39
C VAL A 156 2.75 -3.04 -25.58
N LEU A 157 2.61 -1.72 -25.44
CA LEU A 157 1.35 -1.01 -25.69
C LEU A 157 1.22 -0.75 -27.18
N ALA A 158 0.04 -1.02 -27.75
CA ALA A 158 -0.20 -0.97 -29.20
C ALA A 158 -0.02 0.43 -29.82
N GLY A 159 -0.08 1.48 -29.00
CA GLY A 159 -0.13 2.85 -29.49
C GLY A 159 -1.51 3.21 -30.05
N SER A 160 -1.60 4.39 -30.65
CA SER A 160 -2.71 4.90 -31.45
C SER A 160 -2.14 5.64 -32.66
N ASP A 161 -3.00 6.16 -33.55
CA ASP A 161 -2.57 6.94 -34.72
C ASP A 161 -1.69 8.15 -34.36
N VAL A 162 -1.79 8.63 -33.12
CA VAL A 162 -1.03 9.77 -32.60
C VAL A 162 0.17 9.34 -31.74
N VAL A 163 0.10 8.16 -31.11
CA VAL A 163 1.09 7.71 -30.13
C VAL A 163 1.70 6.40 -30.59
N PRO A 164 3.02 6.33 -30.86
CA PRO A 164 3.64 5.09 -31.30
C PRO A 164 3.53 4.00 -30.22
N ALA A 165 3.60 2.75 -30.67
CA ALA A 165 3.71 1.60 -29.77
C ALA A 165 4.88 1.81 -28.79
N LYS A 166 4.67 1.44 -27.53
CA LYS A 166 5.61 1.74 -26.44
C LYS A 166 5.87 0.51 -25.57
N ASP A 167 7.15 0.23 -25.37
CA ASP A 167 7.60 -0.76 -24.39
C ASP A 167 7.32 -0.27 -22.96
N ASN A 168 6.67 -1.12 -22.16
CA ASN A 168 6.32 -0.88 -20.75
C ASN A 168 6.79 -2.03 -19.86
N GLN A 169 8.06 -2.42 -20.02
CA GLN A 169 8.66 -3.46 -19.20
C GLN A 169 8.79 -3.05 -17.74
N ARG A 170 8.52 -3.99 -16.82
CA ARG A 170 8.61 -3.79 -15.36
C ARG A 170 9.34 -4.97 -14.73
N TYR A 171 10.10 -4.69 -13.69
CA TYR A 171 10.88 -5.68 -12.96
C TYR A 171 10.45 -5.73 -11.49
N VAL A 172 10.49 -6.93 -10.94
CA VAL A 172 10.22 -7.21 -9.52
C VAL A 172 11.27 -8.16 -9.02
N VAL A 173 11.94 -7.84 -7.91
CA VAL A 173 12.92 -8.70 -7.25
C VAL A 173 12.29 -9.38 -6.04
N THR A 174 12.62 -10.65 -5.83
CA THR A 174 12.03 -11.45 -4.74
C THR A 174 12.92 -12.60 -4.27
N THR A 175 12.69 -13.05 -3.04
CA THR A 175 13.18 -14.34 -2.51
C THR A 175 12.25 -15.51 -2.81
N LEU A 176 10.98 -15.26 -3.16
CA LEU A 176 9.99 -16.30 -3.44
C LEU A 176 10.37 -17.12 -4.68
N ARG A 177 10.43 -18.44 -4.53
CA ARG A 177 10.81 -19.36 -5.61
C ARG A 177 9.62 -20.10 -6.24
N SER A 178 8.58 -20.41 -5.47
CA SER A 178 7.50 -21.30 -5.92
C SER A 178 6.48 -20.68 -6.91
N PRO A 179 6.03 -19.41 -6.77
CA PRO A 179 5.00 -18.87 -7.66
C PRO A 179 5.50 -18.73 -9.11
N SER A 180 4.64 -18.87 -10.12
CA SER A 180 5.00 -18.59 -11.51
C SER A 180 5.27 -17.09 -11.75
N PRO A 181 6.09 -16.69 -12.74
CA PRO A 181 6.34 -15.28 -13.04
C PRO A 181 5.07 -14.45 -13.22
N ARG A 182 4.08 -15.04 -13.91
CA ARG A 182 2.77 -14.40 -14.12
C ARG A 182 1.98 -14.26 -12.83
N GLY A 183 1.87 -15.33 -12.03
CA GLY A 183 1.16 -15.31 -10.74
C GLY A 183 1.78 -14.29 -9.79
N LEU A 184 3.11 -14.35 -9.62
CA LEU A 184 3.87 -13.45 -8.77
C LEU A 184 3.66 -11.98 -9.14
N TYR A 185 3.74 -11.65 -10.43
CA TYR A 185 3.54 -10.26 -10.85
C TYR A 185 2.08 -9.82 -10.68
N GLN A 186 1.12 -10.62 -11.16
CA GLN A 186 -0.28 -10.19 -11.27
C GLN A 186 -1.05 -10.29 -9.95
N GLN A 187 -0.81 -11.33 -9.16
CA GLN A 187 -1.57 -11.62 -7.94
C GLN A 187 -0.85 -11.05 -6.73
N ASP A 188 0.45 -11.29 -6.59
CA ASP A 188 1.18 -10.93 -5.36
C ASP A 188 1.70 -9.50 -5.39
N TYR A 189 2.37 -9.10 -6.49
CA TYR A 189 3.00 -7.79 -6.60
C TYR A 189 1.98 -6.68 -6.94
N CYS A 190 1.11 -6.87 -7.93
CA CYS A 190 0.12 -5.84 -8.30
C CYS A 190 -0.84 -5.50 -7.16
N ALA A 191 -1.13 -6.44 -6.25
CA ALA A 191 -1.92 -6.18 -5.05
C ALA A 191 -1.28 -5.12 -4.12
N ARG A 192 0.03 -4.85 -4.24
CA ARG A 192 0.70 -3.70 -3.61
C ARG A 192 0.02 -2.36 -3.96
N GLY A 193 -0.64 -2.25 -5.12
CA GLY A 193 -1.41 -1.07 -5.50
C GLY A 193 -2.44 -0.64 -4.46
N GLN A 194 -2.94 -1.58 -3.64
CA GLN A 194 -3.85 -1.25 -2.56
C GLN A 194 -3.20 -0.40 -1.46
N ALA A 195 -1.89 -0.57 -1.20
CA ALA A 195 -1.19 0.27 -0.23
C ALA A 195 -1.25 1.75 -0.61
N GLU A 196 -1.20 2.09 -1.90
CA GLU A 196 -1.36 3.48 -2.36
C GLU A 196 -2.75 4.04 -2.03
N ASN A 197 -3.80 3.21 -2.15
CA ASN A 197 -5.15 3.61 -1.75
C ASN A 197 -5.26 3.83 -0.24
N LEU A 198 -4.61 2.98 0.57
CA LEU A 198 -4.59 3.13 2.04
C LEU A 198 -3.80 4.39 2.43
N ILE A 199 -2.65 4.66 1.79
CA ILE A 199 -1.88 5.89 1.96
C ILE A 199 -2.75 7.10 1.64
N LYS A 200 -3.53 7.08 0.55
CA LYS A 200 -4.45 8.17 0.21
C LYS A 200 -5.52 8.39 1.26
N GLN A 201 -6.06 7.35 1.90
CA GLN A 201 -7.01 7.50 3.00
C GLN A 201 -6.38 8.24 4.19
N VAL A 202 -5.16 7.87 4.58
CA VAL A 202 -4.44 8.52 5.68
C VAL A 202 -4.06 9.96 5.30
N LYS A 203 -3.57 10.15 4.08
CA LYS A 203 -3.06 11.43 3.57
C LYS A 203 -4.18 12.43 3.28
N VAL A 204 -5.09 12.08 2.38
CA VAL A 204 -6.08 12.99 1.80
C VAL A 204 -7.33 13.09 2.66
N ASP A 205 -7.84 11.95 3.14
CA ASP A 205 -9.09 11.96 3.90
C ASP A 205 -8.88 12.40 5.34
N LEU A 206 -7.85 11.86 6.00
CA LEU A 206 -7.50 12.18 7.38
C LEU A 206 -6.43 13.26 7.53
N LYS A 207 -6.01 13.88 6.43
CA LYS A 207 -5.16 15.08 6.38
C LYS A 207 -3.78 14.90 7.02
N SER A 208 -3.16 13.74 6.87
CA SER A 208 -1.78 13.53 7.36
C SER A 208 -0.74 14.38 6.63
N ASP A 209 -1.08 14.92 5.46
CA ASP A 209 -0.25 15.86 4.70
C ASP A 209 -0.24 17.29 5.30
N ARG A 210 -1.09 17.57 6.29
CA ARG A 210 -1.08 18.85 7.01
C ARG A 210 0.08 18.92 8.00
N THR A 211 1.28 19.08 7.47
CA THR A 211 2.54 19.25 8.21
C THR A 211 2.88 20.73 8.42
N SER A 212 1.92 21.50 8.95
CA SER A 212 2.02 22.95 9.12
C SER A 212 2.58 23.39 10.48
N ALA A 213 3.05 22.46 11.32
CA ALA A 213 3.66 22.81 12.59
C ALA A 213 5.12 23.24 12.40
N SER A 214 5.61 24.08 13.32
CA SER A 214 6.96 24.67 13.26
C SER A 214 8.10 23.67 13.51
N SER A 215 7.82 22.51 14.11
CA SER A 215 8.84 21.51 14.44
C SER A 215 8.55 20.14 13.84
N PHE A 216 9.62 19.35 13.63
CA PHE A 216 9.50 17.98 13.15
C PHE A 216 8.70 17.10 14.12
N LEU A 217 8.98 17.19 15.42
CA LEU A 217 8.28 16.40 16.44
C LEU A 217 6.80 16.73 16.50
N ALA A 218 6.42 18.01 16.38
CA ALA A 218 5.01 18.39 16.31
C ALA A 218 4.33 17.81 15.06
N ASN A 219 4.99 17.87 13.90
CA ASN A 219 4.47 17.24 12.68
C ASN A 219 4.41 15.71 12.79
N PHE A 220 5.35 15.07 13.49
CA PHE A 220 5.32 13.63 13.72
C PHE A 220 4.17 13.25 14.67
N ALA A 221 3.95 13.99 15.75
CA ALA A 221 2.79 13.81 16.62
C ALA A 221 1.46 13.94 15.85
N ARG A 222 1.36 14.90 14.92
CA ARG A 222 0.20 15.03 14.03
C ARG A 222 0.00 13.80 13.15
N LEU A 223 1.06 13.25 12.57
CA LEU A 223 1.00 11.99 11.82
C LEU A 223 0.50 10.84 12.71
N LEU A 224 0.96 10.76 13.96
CA LEU A 224 0.51 9.73 14.91
C LEU A 224 -0.98 9.88 15.27
N PHE A 225 -1.49 11.11 15.45
CA PHE A 225 -2.92 11.32 15.65
C PHE A 225 -3.74 10.90 14.43
N THR A 226 -3.28 11.21 13.22
CA THR A 226 -3.92 10.76 11.99
C THR A 226 -3.87 9.24 11.84
N ALA A 227 -2.76 8.60 12.20
CA ALA A 227 -2.63 7.14 12.26
C ALA A 227 -3.62 6.52 13.27
N GLY A 228 -3.75 7.10 14.46
CA GLY A 228 -4.75 6.68 15.45
C GLY A 228 -6.17 6.83 14.94
N ALA A 229 -6.50 7.94 14.28
CA ALA A 229 -7.80 8.16 13.65
C ALA A 229 -8.10 7.12 12.56
N TYR A 230 -7.09 6.72 11.79
CA TYR A 230 -7.23 5.65 10.79
C TYR A 230 -7.58 4.31 11.44
N VAL A 231 -6.88 3.95 12.52
CA VAL A 231 -7.17 2.72 13.28
C VAL A 231 -8.58 2.77 13.86
N LEU A 232 -8.99 3.87 14.48
CA LEU A 232 -10.34 4.06 15.01
C LEU A 232 -11.40 3.94 13.91
N HIS A 233 -11.16 4.53 12.74
CA HIS A 233 -12.05 4.40 11.58
C HIS A 233 -12.17 2.93 11.13
N GLN A 234 -11.07 2.19 11.10
CA GLN A 234 -11.11 0.77 10.73
C GLN A 234 -11.90 -0.06 11.76
N GLN A 235 -11.71 0.18 13.05
CA GLN A 235 -12.48 -0.47 14.12
C GLN A 235 -13.96 -0.10 14.04
N LEU A 236 -14.28 1.17 13.75
CA LEU A 236 -15.66 1.62 13.53
C LEU A 236 -16.32 0.85 12.38
N ARG A 237 -15.59 0.64 11.28
CA ARG A 237 -16.09 -0.14 10.14
C ARG A 237 -16.34 -1.60 10.50
N HIS A 238 -15.39 -2.24 11.19
CA HIS A 238 -15.46 -3.66 11.53
C HIS A 238 -16.49 -3.96 12.62
N LEU A 239 -16.53 -3.18 13.69
CA LEU A 239 -17.37 -3.44 14.86
C LEU A 239 -18.75 -2.79 14.75
N GLY A 240 -18.80 -1.58 14.19
CA GLY A 240 -20.00 -0.74 14.20
C GLY A 240 -20.81 -0.80 12.90
N LEU A 241 -20.13 -0.74 11.76
CA LEU A 241 -20.76 -0.56 10.45
C LEU A 241 -20.90 -1.85 9.63
N GLN A 242 -20.55 -3.01 10.20
CA GLN A 242 -20.69 -4.30 9.51
C GLN A 242 -22.12 -4.53 9.01
N GLY A 243 -22.27 -4.99 7.77
CA GLY A 243 -23.56 -5.22 7.14
C GLY A 243 -24.29 -3.94 6.69
N THR A 244 -23.60 -2.79 6.70
CA THR A 244 -24.13 -1.52 6.17
C THR A 244 -23.33 -1.11 4.93
N PRO A 245 -23.85 -0.21 4.07
CA PRO A 245 -23.09 0.33 2.94
C PRO A 245 -21.79 1.05 3.34
N LEU A 246 -21.64 1.46 4.60
CA LEU A 246 -20.45 2.15 5.10
C LEU A 246 -19.35 1.20 5.62
N ALA A 247 -19.58 -0.12 5.64
CA ALA A 247 -18.59 -1.09 6.11
C ALA A 247 -17.27 -1.07 5.32
N THR A 248 -17.32 -0.73 4.03
CA THR A 248 -16.17 -0.65 3.11
C THR A 248 -15.83 0.79 2.72
N ALA A 249 -16.51 1.77 3.30
CA ALA A 249 -16.36 3.17 2.93
C ALA A 249 -15.01 3.75 3.37
N GLN A 250 -14.54 4.76 2.64
CA GLN A 250 -13.35 5.52 2.98
C GLN A 250 -13.61 6.45 4.18
N PRO A 251 -12.56 6.86 4.92
CA PRO A 251 -12.73 7.73 6.08
C PRO A 251 -13.54 8.99 5.78
N ARG A 252 -13.29 9.64 4.63
CA ARG A 252 -14.03 10.85 4.23
C ARG A 252 -15.53 10.59 4.13
N THR A 253 -15.94 9.50 3.48
CA THR A 253 -17.35 9.14 3.33
C THR A 253 -17.99 8.91 4.70
N VAL A 254 -17.35 8.12 5.57
CA VAL A 254 -17.86 7.87 6.92
C VAL A 254 -17.97 9.16 7.73
N MET A 255 -16.95 10.02 7.70
CA MET A 255 -16.98 11.32 8.39
C MET A 255 -18.09 12.24 7.86
N LEU A 256 -18.27 12.33 6.54
CA LEU A 256 -19.32 13.16 5.95
C LEU A 256 -20.72 12.63 6.26
N SER A 257 -20.89 11.30 6.23
CA SER A 257 -22.19 10.67 6.47
C SER A 257 -22.60 10.66 7.95
N LEU A 258 -21.65 10.44 8.86
CA LEU A 258 -21.96 10.19 10.27
C LEU A 258 -21.53 11.31 11.23
N PHE A 259 -20.48 12.07 10.90
CA PHE A 259 -19.90 13.07 11.83
C PHE A 259 -20.20 14.51 11.40
N LYS A 260 -20.39 14.76 10.10
CA LYS A 260 -20.76 16.07 9.58
C LYS A 260 -22.28 16.27 9.59
N ILE A 261 -22.87 16.19 10.78
CA ILE A 261 -24.31 16.36 11.00
C ILE A 261 -24.51 17.48 12.02
N ALA A 262 -25.43 18.41 11.73
CA ALA A 262 -25.83 19.43 12.69
C ALA A 262 -26.44 18.76 13.93
N THR A 263 -25.69 18.73 15.03
CA THR A 263 -26.06 17.99 16.24
C THR A 263 -25.79 18.86 17.46
N ARG A 264 -26.78 18.99 18.36
CA ARG A 264 -26.52 19.59 19.67
C ARG A 264 -26.01 18.51 20.62
N VAL A 265 -24.75 18.66 21.04
CA VAL A 265 -24.11 17.76 22.01
C VAL A 265 -24.40 18.28 23.42
N LYS A 266 -25.00 17.45 24.27
CA LYS A 266 -25.27 17.76 25.68
C LYS A 266 -24.58 16.74 26.57
N GLN A 267 -23.58 17.19 27.33
CA GLN A 267 -22.85 16.36 28.27
C GLN A 267 -23.57 16.30 29.62
N TYR A 268 -23.67 15.11 30.19
CA TYR A 268 -24.14 14.82 31.54
C TYR A 268 -23.03 14.13 32.33
N LYS A 269 -23.26 13.86 33.63
CA LYS A 269 -22.28 13.20 34.50
C LYS A 269 -21.93 11.78 34.06
N ASP A 270 -22.89 11.07 33.48
CA ASP A 270 -22.83 9.64 33.13
C ASP A 270 -22.86 9.38 31.61
N ARG A 271 -23.19 10.39 30.79
CA ARG A 271 -23.40 10.20 29.35
C ARG A 271 -23.22 11.46 28.52
N VAL A 272 -23.03 11.27 27.22
CA VAL A 272 -23.11 12.33 26.20
C VAL A 272 -24.37 12.09 25.36
N LEU A 273 -25.28 13.05 25.35
CA LEU A 273 -26.51 12.99 24.57
C LEU A 273 -26.34 13.79 23.27
N LEU A 274 -26.67 13.15 22.14
CA LEU A 274 -26.65 13.75 20.82
C LEU A 274 -28.07 14.08 20.37
N HIS A 275 -28.42 15.37 20.34
CA HIS A 275 -29.68 15.85 19.77
C HIS A 275 -29.52 16.01 18.25
N LEU A 276 -30.01 15.02 17.51
CA LEU A 276 -30.02 15.01 16.05
C LEU A 276 -31.15 15.89 15.48
N PRO A 277 -31.05 16.35 14.22
CA PRO A 277 -32.14 17.05 13.54
C PRO A 277 -33.41 16.19 13.47
N SER A 278 -34.59 16.81 13.50
CA SER A 278 -35.88 16.11 13.41
C SER A 278 -35.96 15.20 12.17
N ALA A 279 -35.47 15.67 11.04
CA ALA A 279 -35.30 14.91 9.81
C ALA A 279 -33.81 14.52 9.61
N CYS A 280 -33.36 13.48 10.33
CA CYS A 280 -31.99 12.94 10.17
C CYS A 280 -32.03 11.59 9.44
N PRO A 281 -31.58 11.52 8.17
CA PRO A 281 -31.70 10.29 7.35
C PRO A 281 -30.85 9.14 7.90
N VAL A 282 -29.82 9.42 8.69
CA VAL A 282 -28.91 8.42 9.26
C VAL A 282 -29.22 8.11 10.74
N LYS A 283 -30.35 8.58 11.29
CA LYS A 283 -30.71 8.36 12.70
C LYS A 283 -30.72 6.88 13.09
N GLY A 284 -31.33 6.04 12.27
CA GLY A 284 -31.39 4.58 12.51
C GLY A 284 -29.99 3.95 12.51
N LEU A 285 -29.15 4.36 11.56
CA LEU A 285 -27.76 3.89 11.45
C LEU A 285 -26.91 4.32 12.66
N LEU A 286 -27.04 5.57 13.12
CA LEU A 286 -26.35 6.06 14.31
C LEU A 286 -26.80 5.34 15.58
N ALA A 287 -28.09 5.06 15.72
CA ALA A 287 -28.62 4.30 16.85
C ALA A 287 -28.05 2.87 16.87
N GLN A 288 -28.08 2.19 15.72
CA GLN A 288 -27.49 0.85 15.56
C GLN A 288 -25.99 0.85 15.86
N LEU A 289 -25.26 1.84 15.35
CA LEU A 289 -23.83 2.01 15.60
C LEU A 289 -23.53 2.17 17.08
N CYS A 290 -24.21 3.08 17.78
CA CYS A 290 -24.03 3.29 19.22
C CYS A 290 -24.34 2.02 20.02
N GLN A 291 -25.42 1.31 19.68
CA GLN A 291 -25.78 0.06 20.34
C GLN A 291 -24.69 -1.01 20.15
N ARG A 292 -24.19 -1.19 18.92
CA ARG A 292 -23.13 -2.16 18.63
C ARG A 292 -21.84 -1.85 19.37
N LEU A 293 -21.40 -0.59 19.37
CA LEU A 293 -20.18 -0.17 20.05
C LEU A 293 -20.31 -0.29 21.58
N TYR A 294 -21.46 0.05 22.14
CA TYR A 294 -21.73 -0.11 23.57
C TYR A 294 -21.73 -1.59 23.99
N SER A 295 -22.41 -2.46 23.24
CA SER A 295 -22.41 -3.90 23.51
C SER A 295 -21.04 -4.55 23.29
N ALA A 296 -20.25 -4.07 22.31
CA ALA A 296 -18.89 -4.52 22.10
C ALA A 296 -17.97 -4.16 23.27
N HIS A 297 -18.16 -2.98 23.87
CA HIS A 297 -17.41 -2.57 25.08
C HIS A 297 -17.70 -3.48 26.29
N GLN A 298 -18.90 -4.04 26.39
CA GLN A 298 -19.25 -4.98 27.47
C GLN A 298 -18.66 -6.38 27.28
N ARG A 299 -18.22 -6.74 26.06
CA ARG A 299 -17.46 -7.98 25.83
C ARG A 299 -16.00 -7.72 26.17
N ARG A 300 -15.48 -8.35 27.24
CA ARG A 300 -14.03 -8.40 27.50
C ARG A 300 -13.29 -8.85 26.23
N PRO A 301 -12.09 -8.33 25.95
CA PRO A 301 -11.26 -8.87 24.87
C PRO A 301 -11.12 -10.38 25.10
N MET A 302 -11.37 -11.17 24.05
CA MET A 302 -11.10 -12.60 24.08
C MET A 302 -9.68 -12.78 24.60
N THR A 303 -9.52 -13.50 25.71
CA THR A 303 -8.24 -14.09 26.06
C THR A 303 -7.78 -14.87 24.84
N ALA A 304 -6.59 -14.56 24.33
CA ALA A 304 -5.95 -15.38 23.32
C ALA A 304 -5.99 -16.82 23.83
N SER A 305 -6.59 -17.72 23.05
CA SER A 305 -6.48 -19.15 23.33
C SER A 305 -5.00 -19.54 23.35
N PRO A 306 -4.61 -20.48 24.22
CA PRO A 306 -3.20 -20.84 24.46
C PRO A 306 -2.45 -21.25 23.20
#